data_AF-A0AAP6VQH1-F1
#
_entry.id   AF-A0AAP6VQH1-F1
#
_cell.length_a   1.000
_cell.length_b   1.000
_cell.length_c   1.000
_cell.angle_alpha   90.00
_cell.angle_beta   90.00
_cell.angle_gamma   90.00
#
_symmetry.space_group_name_H-M   'P 1'
#
loop_
_entity.id
_entity.type
_entity.pdbx_description
1 polymer ?
#
loop_
_entity_poly.entity_id
_entity_poly.type
_entity_poly.pdbx_seq_one_letter_code
_entity_poly.pdbx_strand_id
1 'polypeptide(L)'
;MFVDIDNDAISIHFETDNDQHFIDAFVEASCSTAFLEFARHLAKIYNCEIKVETAVLREGSVIKDFKILWKEKSVRKTFYATLLTLLFYNPCNHLLEKGIDRLFEDTELTELQKEALRLEIEQRKSELESCYSLVKKQSDFYKSASKDESIEGISLSVSSNNSHSGFRTPTIKRSSFDEYILDSNKLDPEINDAAIVIIDSPVISDKNYKWRGTYNGVPISFNIQDSEFLVKVRAGIYVFKAGMAIKCQLKCNRSINENGDIIASDYLVQEVYELISGVAIEITSAGKRKEQKKVQDISPNLFTYLDDKQ
;
A
#
# COMPACT_ATOMS: atom_id res chain seq x y z
N MET A 1 25.99 9.51 16.88
CA MET A 1 25.86 10.97 16.71
C MET A 1 25.39 11.22 15.29
N PHE A 2 24.36 12.04 15.07
CA PHE A 2 23.96 12.43 13.72
C PHE A 2 25.02 13.37 13.16
N VAL A 3 25.44 13.11 11.92
CA VAL A 3 26.46 13.90 11.25
C VAL A 3 25.80 14.59 10.06
N ASP A 4 26.02 15.89 9.97
CA ASP A 4 25.81 16.65 8.75
C ASP A 4 26.97 16.37 7.80
N ILE A 5 26.66 15.81 6.64
CA ILE A 5 27.66 15.33 5.70
C ILE A 5 27.39 16.09 4.42
N ASP A 6 28.34 16.92 4.01
CA ASP A 6 28.33 17.68 2.75
C ASP A 6 27.22 18.75 2.61
N ASN A 7 26.51 19.08 3.70
CA ASN A 7 25.42 20.07 3.73
C ASN A 7 24.31 19.74 2.71
N ASP A 8 24.02 18.44 2.53
CA ASP A 8 23.02 17.98 1.58
C ASP A 8 21.61 18.43 1.97
N ALA A 9 20.90 19.06 1.04
CA ALA A 9 19.51 19.47 1.22
C ALA A 9 18.65 18.98 0.06
N ILE A 10 17.47 18.45 0.39
CA ILE A 10 16.39 18.21 -0.56
C ILE A 10 15.50 19.44 -0.58
N SER A 11 15.23 19.98 -1.75
CA SER A 11 14.33 21.10 -1.95
C SER A 11 13.06 20.62 -2.65
N ILE A 12 11.90 20.97 -2.11
CA ILE A 12 10.63 20.91 -2.82
C ILE A 12 10.37 22.26 -3.45
N HIS A 13 10.28 22.29 -4.78
CA HIS A 13 10.00 23.49 -5.55
C HIS A 13 8.55 23.45 -6.03
N PHE A 14 7.71 24.32 -5.48
CA PHE A 14 6.36 24.56 -5.99
C PHE A 14 6.44 25.66 -7.06
N GLU A 15 6.20 25.28 -8.32
CA GLU A 15 6.12 26.19 -9.45
C GLU A 15 4.73 26.84 -9.47
N THR A 16 4.69 28.16 -9.56
CA THR A 16 3.46 28.97 -9.46
C THR A 16 3.32 29.91 -10.66
N ASP A 17 2.11 30.10 -11.15
CA ASP A 17 1.79 31.10 -12.17
C ASP A 17 2.13 32.54 -11.68
N ASN A 18 2.56 33.40 -12.60
CA ASN A 18 2.47 34.87 -12.49
C ASN A 18 3.30 35.59 -11.40
N ASP A 19 4.58 35.25 -11.19
CA ASP A 19 5.46 35.91 -10.19
C ASP A 19 4.91 35.91 -8.75
N GLN A 20 3.82 35.15 -8.50
CA GLN A 20 3.19 35.03 -7.19
C GLN A 20 3.89 33.92 -6.43
N HIS A 21 4.98 34.26 -5.75
CA HIS A 21 5.77 33.34 -4.92
C HIS A 21 5.07 32.98 -3.59
N PHE A 22 3.80 32.58 -3.65
CA PHE A 22 3.03 32.12 -2.49
C PHE A 22 2.14 30.94 -2.84
N ILE A 23 1.93 30.08 -1.86
CA ILE A 23 0.96 28.99 -1.86
C ILE A 23 0.24 29.01 -0.52
N ASP A 24 -0.90 28.33 -0.42
CA ASP A 24 -1.62 28.11 0.82
C ASP A 24 -0.71 27.40 1.85
N ALA A 25 -0.58 27.99 3.03
CA ALA A 25 0.32 27.50 4.07
C ALA A 25 -0.10 26.12 4.64
N PHE A 26 -1.40 25.79 4.62
CA PHE A 26 -1.88 24.46 5.01
C PHE A 26 -1.59 23.42 3.92
N VAL A 27 -1.61 23.81 2.65
CA VAL A 27 -1.15 22.96 1.54
C VAL A 27 0.34 22.70 1.66
N GLU A 28 1.16 23.73 1.85
CA GLU A 28 2.60 23.59 2.09
C GLU A 28 2.91 22.66 3.26
N ALA A 29 2.25 22.85 4.40
CA ALA A 29 2.42 22.02 5.59
C ALA A 29 1.99 20.57 5.35
N SER A 30 0.92 20.35 4.58
CA SER A 30 0.42 19.01 4.24
C SER A 30 1.39 18.27 3.32
N CYS A 31 1.88 18.94 2.27
CA CYS A 31 2.91 18.40 1.38
C CYS A 31 4.20 18.11 2.15
N SER A 32 4.65 19.03 3.01
CA SER A 32 5.81 18.84 3.89
C SER A 32 5.64 17.62 4.80
N THR A 33 4.47 17.44 5.39
CA THR A 33 4.19 16.29 6.27
C THR A 33 4.22 14.98 5.49
N ALA A 34 3.55 14.92 4.33
CA ALA A 34 3.55 13.74 3.47
C ALA A 34 4.98 13.37 3.02
N PHE A 35 5.79 14.35 2.64
CA PHE A 35 7.20 14.16 2.31
C PHE A 35 8.02 13.60 3.48
N LEU A 36 7.86 14.16 4.69
CA LEU A 36 8.58 13.71 5.88
C LEU A 36 8.19 12.28 6.27
N GLU A 37 6.92 11.92 6.14
CA GLU A 37 6.45 10.56 6.37
C GLU A 37 7.02 9.60 5.33
N PHE A 38 7.00 9.99 4.04
CA PHE A 38 7.62 9.23 2.97
C PHE A 38 9.10 8.95 3.28
N ALA A 39 9.87 9.98 3.64
CA ALA A 39 11.28 9.84 3.99
C ALA A 39 11.51 8.90 5.19
N ARG A 40 10.64 8.93 6.21
CA ARG A 40 10.70 7.99 7.34
C ARG A 40 10.41 6.55 6.93
N HIS A 41 9.41 6.32 6.08
CA HIS A 41 9.09 4.98 5.58
C HIS A 41 10.25 4.44 4.75
N LEU A 42 10.86 5.27 3.91
CA LEU A 42 12.05 4.90 3.15
C LEU A 42 13.22 4.55 4.08
N ALA A 43 13.42 5.32 5.16
CA ALA A 43 14.51 5.07 6.10
C ALA A 43 14.37 3.71 6.80
N LYS A 44 13.13 3.28 7.09
CA LYS A 44 12.86 1.94 7.64
C LYS A 44 13.26 0.83 6.66
N ILE A 45 12.99 0.99 5.36
CA ILE A 45 13.35 0.00 4.32
C ILE A 45 14.87 -0.16 4.22
N TYR A 46 15.58 0.97 4.20
CA TYR A 46 17.05 0.97 4.21
C TYR A 46 17.66 0.68 5.60
N ASN A 47 16.83 0.42 6.61
CA ASN A 47 17.22 0.19 8.00
C ASN A 47 18.21 1.25 8.52
N CYS A 48 17.94 2.52 8.22
CA CYS A 48 18.82 3.64 8.58
C CYS A 48 18.10 4.65 9.49
N GLU A 49 18.89 5.34 10.30
CA GLU A 49 18.40 6.43 11.16
C GLU A 49 18.73 7.77 10.51
N ILE A 50 17.68 8.54 10.23
CA ILE A 50 17.76 9.90 9.70
C ILE A 50 17.16 10.91 10.68
N LYS A 51 17.68 12.14 10.67
CA LYS A 51 17.06 13.31 11.29
C LYS A 51 16.86 14.36 10.20
N VAL A 52 15.65 14.91 10.09
CA VAL A 52 15.33 15.90 9.06
C VAL A 52 15.09 17.26 9.71
N GLU A 53 15.71 18.30 9.19
CA GLU A 53 15.60 19.69 9.66
C GLU A 53 15.13 20.60 8.53
N THR A 54 14.30 21.60 8.82
CA THR A 54 13.93 22.63 7.85
C THR A 54 15.03 23.69 7.79
N ALA A 55 15.50 24.02 6.59
CA ALA A 55 16.46 25.09 6.37
C ALA A 55 15.79 26.45 6.12
N VAL A 56 16.59 27.51 5.94
CA VAL A 56 16.11 28.88 5.73
C VAL A 56 15.34 28.97 4.41
N LEU A 57 14.20 29.68 4.41
CA LEU A 57 13.43 29.96 3.19
C LEU A 57 14.25 30.86 2.25
N ARG A 58 14.28 30.51 0.95
CA ARG A 58 15.00 31.27 -0.10
C ARG A 58 14.06 32.16 -0.91
N GLU A 59 14.59 33.25 -1.46
CA GLU A 59 13.85 34.14 -2.38
C GLU A 59 13.66 33.50 -3.76
N GLY A 60 12.50 33.72 -4.40
CA GLY A 60 12.29 33.43 -5.84
C GLY A 60 11.40 32.25 -6.22
N SER A 61 10.70 31.60 -5.28
CA SER A 61 9.57 30.66 -5.44
C SER A 61 9.20 30.14 -4.05
N VAL A 62 8.08 29.42 -3.89
CA VAL A 62 7.86 28.68 -2.64
C VAL A 62 8.75 27.43 -2.68
N ILE A 63 9.97 27.57 -2.15
CA ILE A 63 10.95 26.48 -2.06
C ILE A 63 11.06 26.06 -0.60
N LYS A 64 10.79 24.77 -0.32
CA LYS A 64 10.94 24.19 1.00
C LYS A 64 12.17 23.29 1.05
N ASP A 65 13.16 23.70 1.83
CA ASP A 65 14.42 22.99 1.99
C ASP A 65 14.43 22.10 3.25
N PHE A 66 14.77 20.83 3.05
CA PHE A 66 14.95 19.81 4.08
C PHE A 66 16.38 19.30 4.10
N LYS A 67 17.04 19.46 5.24
CA LYS A 67 18.37 18.90 5.50
C LYS A 67 18.25 17.54 6.17
N ILE A 68 18.84 16.50 5.57
CA ILE A 68 18.85 15.15 6.16
C ILE A 68 20.21 14.88 6.79
N LEU A 69 20.19 14.63 8.11
CA LEU A 69 21.33 14.25 8.92
C LEU A 69 21.33 12.74 9.14
N TRP A 70 22.52 12.13 9.07
CA TRP A 70 22.67 10.68 8.98
C TRP A 70 23.40 10.13 10.20
N LYS A 71 22.94 8.98 10.70
CA LYS A 71 23.71 8.19 11.66
C LYS A 71 24.72 7.27 10.98
N GLU A 72 24.33 6.67 9.85
CA GLU A 72 25.17 5.83 9.00
C GLU A 72 25.15 6.34 7.54
N LYS A 73 26.32 6.42 6.91
CA LYS A 73 26.50 7.12 5.62
C LYS A 73 26.39 6.22 4.38
N SER A 74 26.44 4.91 4.57
CA SER A 74 26.59 3.90 3.51
C SER A 74 25.46 3.95 2.48
N VAL A 75 24.22 4.14 2.94
CA VAL A 75 22.99 4.11 2.11
C VAL A 75 22.53 5.48 1.60
N ARG A 76 23.25 6.56 1.89
CA ARG A 76 22.80 7.94 1.64
C ARG A 76 22.44 8.21 0.18
N LYS A 77 23.34 7.89 -0.74
CA LYS A 77 23.16 8.16 -2.18
C LYS A 77 21.97 7.38 -2.73
N THR A 78 21.84 6.12 -2.34
CA THR A 78 20.75 5.22 -2.73
C THR A 78 19.42 5.71 -2.18
N PHE A 79 19.39 6.16 -0.93
CA PHE A 79 18.21 6.77 -0.34
C PHE A 79 17.73 7.98 -1.13
N TYR A 80 18.61 8.94 -1.45
CA TYR A 80 18.22 10.11 -2.24
C TYR A 80 17.73 9.72 -3.64
N ALA A 81 18.42 8.79 -4.29
CA ALA A 81 18.03 8.28 -5.60
C ALA A 81 16.62 7.65 -5.59
N THR A 82 16.35 6.80 -4.60
CA THR A 82 15.06 6.13 -4.44
C THR A 82 13.96 7.11 -4.04
N LEU A 83 14.27 8.08 -3.16
CA LEU A 83 13.33 9.13 -2.75
C LEU A 83 12.84 9.94 -3.95
N LEU A 84 13.78 10.44 -4.76
CA LEU A 84 13.47 11.24 -5.94
C LEU A 84 12.69 10.40 -6.96
N THR A 85 13.17 9.19 -7.25
CA THR A 85 12.51 8.27 -8.18
C THR A 85 11.08 7.99 -7.74
N LEU A 86 10.87 7.55 -6.51
CA LEU A 86 9.54 7.12 -6.07
C LEU A 86 8.57 8.26 -5.83
N LEU A 87 9.01 9.47 -5.46
CA LEU A 87 8.10 10.61 -5.37
C LEU A 87 7.72 11.16 -6.75
N PHE A 88 8.57 10.99 -7.77
CA PHE A 88 8.37 11.54 -9.12
C PHE A 88 7.98 10.51 -10.18
N TYR A 89 7.93 9.25 -9.80
CA TYR A 89 7.55 8.17 -10.67
C TYR A 89 6.41 7.40 -10.04
N ASN A 90 5.33 7.19 -10.81
CA ASN A 90 4.13 6.53 -10.31
C ASN A 90 4.43 5.05 -9.98
N PRO A 91 4.42 4.64 -8.70
CA PRO A 91 4.68 3.26 -8.29
C PRO A 91 3.57 2.30 -8.74
N CYS A 92 2.38 2.79 -9.11
CA CYS A 92 1.32 1.97 -9.71
C CYS A 92 1.64 1.48 -11.13
N ASN A 93 2.69 2.03 -11.79
CA ASN A 93 3.07 1.69 -13.17
C ASN A 93 4.33 0.81 -13.29
N HIS A 94 4.81 0.16 -12.21
CA HIS A 94 5.91 -0.84 -12.23
C HIS A 94 7.25 -0.40 -12.87
N LEU A 95 7.55 0.89 -12.94
CA LEU A 95 8.68 1.37 -13.78
C LEU A 95 9.70 2.20 -12.98
N LEU A 96 10.19 1.62 -11.88
CA LEU A 96 11.37 2.11 -11.16
C LEU A 96 12.58 2.30 -12.10
N GLU A 97 12.77 1.39 -13.04
CA GLU A 97 13.93 1.36 -13.95
C GLU A 97 14.07 2.63 -14.80
N LYS A 98 12.96 3.14 -15.38
CA LYS A 98 12.99 4.35 -16.21
C LYS A 98 13.25 5.62 -15.43
N GLY A 99 12.82 5.67 -14.16
CA GLY A 99 13.08 6.82 -13.27
C GLY A 99 14.55 6.87 -12.83
N ILE A 100 15.11 5.70 -12.54
CA ILE A 100 16.52 5.52 -12.16
C ILE A 100 17.46 5.90 -13.31
N ASP A 101 17.14 5.52 -14.55
CA ASP A 101 17.99 5.85 -15.70
C ASP A 101 18.04 7.35 -15.98
N ARG A 102 16.90 8.05 -15.95
CA ARG A 102 16.85 9.52 -16.05
C ARG A 102 17.57 10.20 -14.88
N LEU A 103 17.43 9.66 -13.67
CA LEU A 103 18.15 10.15 -12.50
C LEU A 103 19.67 10.10 -12.71
N PHE A 104 20.17 9.03 -13.34
CA PHE A 104 21.60 8.85 -13.57
C PHE A 104 22.15 9.59 -14.80
N GLU A 105 21.32 10.00 -15.75
CA GLU A 105 21.72 10.83 -16.89
C GLU A 105 22.18 12.23 -16.44
N ASP A 106 21.51 12.83 -15.46
CA ASP A 106 21.77 14.21 -14.99
C ASP A 106 22.67 14.31 -13.75
N THR A 107 23.38 13.23 -13.38
CA THR A 107 24.30 13.22 -12.22
C THR A 107 25.76 13.04 -12.63
N GLU A 108 26.68 13.78 -11.98
CA GLU A 108 28.14 13.58 -12.09
C GLU A 108 28.62 12.31 -11.33
N LEU A 109 27.82 11.25 -11.31
CA LEU A 109 28.22 9.96 -10.76
C LEU A 109 29.08 9.20 -11.76
N THR A 110 30.08 8.47 -11.27
CA THR A 110 30.82 7.53 -12.15
C THR A 110 29.90 6.37 -12.53
N GLU A 111 30.14 5.75 -13.69
CA GLU A 111 29.34 4.59 -14.13
C GLU A 111 29.33 3.46 -13.09
N LEU A 112 30.45 3.21 -12.42
CA LEU A 112 30.56 2.28 -11.28
C LEU A 112 29.64 2.65 -10.11
N GLN A 113 29.49 3.95 -9.80
CA GLN A 113 28.59 4.42 -8.74
C GLN A 113 27.12 4.27 -9.16
N LYS A 114 26.78 4.58 -10.41
CA LYS A 114 25.43 4.41 -10.95
C LYS A 114 25.01 2.94 -10.91
N GLU A 115 25.89 2.04 -11.34
CA GLU A 115 25.64 0.59 -11.33
C GLU A 115 25.46 0.05 -9.90
N ALA A 116 26.29 0.47 -8.94
CA ALA A 116 26.14 0.09 -7.54
C ALA A 116 24.78 0.53 -6.96
N LEU A 117 24.32 1.75 -7.30
CA LEU A 117 23.03 2.26 -6.87
C LEU A 117 21.86 1.51 -7.53
N ARG A 118 21.95 1.21 -8.84
CA ARG A 118 20.95 0.37 -9.53
C ARG A 118 20.81 -0.98 -8.83
N LEU A 119 21.93 -1.62 -8.52
CA LEU A 119 21.95 -2.93 -7.89
C LEU A 119 21.34 -2.91 -6.48
N GLU A 120 21.62 -1.89 -5.68
CA GLU A 120 21.03 -1.75 -4.34
C GLU A 120 19.52 -1.47 -4.39
N ILE A 121 19.05 -0.67 -5.34
CA ILE A 121 17.61 -0.45 -5.56
C ILE A 121 16.94 -1.74 -6.02
N GLU A 122 17.54 -2.47 -6.97
CA GLU A 122 16.99 -3.73 -7.47
C GLU A 122 16.91 -4.78 -6.34
N GLN A 123 17.92 -4.86 -5.48
CA GLN A 123 17.89 -5.72 -4.28
C GLN A 123 16.73 -5.41 -3.34
N ARG A 124 16.27 -4.16 -3.30
CA ARG A 124 15.17 -3.68 -2.44
C ARG A 124 13.84 -3.52 -3.19
N LYS A 125 13.79 -3.83 -4.49
CA LYS A 125 12.62 -3.59 -5.36
C LYS A 125 11.34 -4.21 -4.83
N SER A 126 11.39 -5.47 -4.42
CA SER A 126 10.20 -6.15 -3.86
C SER A 126 9.68 -5.48 -2.59
N GLU A 127 10.58 -4.99 -1.72
CA GLU A 127 10.20 -4.24 -0.51
C GLU A 127 9.57 -2.89 -0.89
N LEU A 128 10.11 -2.19 -1.89
CA LEU A 128 9.61 -0.89 -2.36
C LEU A 128 8.25 -1.01 -3.07
N GLU A 129 8.09 -1.99 -3.96
CA GLU A 129 6.85 -2.23 -4.72
C GLU A 129 5.70 -2.70 -3.84
N SER A 130 6.00 -3.46 -2.79
CA SER A 130 5.00 -3.89 -1.80
C SER A 130 4.74 -2.85 -0.69
N CYS A 131 5.50 -1.75 -0.67
CA CYS A 131 5.37 -0.73 0.38
C CYS A 131 4.23 0.24 0.09
N TYR A 132 3.00 -0.17 0.38
CA TYR A 132 1.82 0.70 0.28
C TYR A 132 1.94 1.99 1.09
N SER A 133 2.80 2.04 2.11
CA SER A 133 3.13 3.29 2.81
C SER A 133 3.83 4.33 1.95
N LEU A 134 4.79 3.95 1.10
CA LEU A 134 5.40 4.92 0.19
C LEU A 134 4.38 5.41 -0.85
N VAL A 135 3.63 4.48 -1.45
CA VAL A 135 2.56 4.81 -2.42
C VAL A 135 1.53 5.75 -1.81
N LYS A 136 1.10 5.46 -0.58
CA LYS A 136 0.11 6.26 0.12
C LYS A 136 0.62 7.67 0.42
N LYS A 137 1.86 7.82 0.90
CA LYS A 137 2.43 9.14 1.21
C LYS A 137 2.70 9.98 -0.04
N GLN A 138 3.07 9.36 -1.16
CA GLN A 138 3.14 10.05 -2.45
C GLN A 138 1.76 10.52 -2.90
N SER A 139 0.74 9.65 -2.84
CA SER A 139 -0.65 10.02 -3.15
C SER A 139 -1.13 11.18 -2.30
N ASP A 140 -0.87 11.15 -0.99
CA ASP A 140 -1.25 12.24 -0.08
C ASP A 140 -0.49 13.55 -0.36
N PHE A 141 0.75 13.47 -0.84
CA PHE A 141 1.55 14.62 -1.27
C PHE A 141 0.90 15.33 -2.46
N TYR A 142 0.64 14.62 -3.57
CA TYR A 142 0.03 15.22 -4.76
C TYR A 142 -1.43 15.62 -4.52
N LYS A 143 -2.18 14.81 -3.76
CA LYS A 143 -3.55 15.17 -3.36
C LYS A 143 -3.61 16.45 -2.53
N SER A 144 -2.59 16.72 -1.73
CA SER A 144 -2.49 17.97 -0.97
C SER A 144 -2.13 19.13 -1.90
N ALA A 145 -1.13 18.95 -2.77
CA ALA A 145 -0.73 19.98 -3.74
C ALA A 145 -1.87 20.38 -4.69
N SER A 146 -2.69 19.43 -5.15
CA SER A 146 -3.84 19.70 -6.01
C SER A 146 -4.89 20.64 -5.39
N LYS A 147 -4.89 20.82 -4.06
CA LYS A 147 -5.86 21.71 -3.39
C LYS A 147 -5.58 23.20 -3.62
N ASP A 148 -4.34 23.56 -3.91
CA ASP A 148 -3.97 24.93 -4.25
C ASP A 148 -3.86 25.05 -5.78
N GLU A 149 -4.73 25.85 -6.39
CA GLU A 149 -4.75 26.07 -7.83
C GLU A 149 -3.55 26.87 -8.33
N SER A 150 -2.86 27.60 -7.45
CA SER A 150 -1.66 28.37 -7.81
C SER A 150 -0.47 27.48 -8.18
N ILE A 151 -0.47 26.21 -7.77
CA ILE A 151 0.62 25.25 -8.05
C ILE A 151 0.46 24.69 -9.47
N GLU A 152 1.32 25.12 -10.38
CA GLU A 152 1.41 24.64 -11.77
C GLU A 152 2.25 23.39 -11.95
N GLY A 153 3.18 23.17 -11.01
CA GLY A 153 4.06 22.02 -11.06
C GLY A 153 4.93 21.88 -9.84
N ILE A 154 5.55 20.71 -9.72
CA ILE A 154 6.45 20.40 -8.61
C ILE A 154 7.72 19.80 -9.19
N SER A 155 8.87 20.22 -8.65
CA SER A 155 10.16 19.57 -8.87
C SER A 155 10.88 19.37 -7.54
N LEU A 156 11.71 18.34 -7.44
CA LEU A 156 12.63 18.13 -6.33
C LEU A 156 14.04 18.41 -6.77
N SER A 157 14.87 18.92 -5.88
CA SER A 157 16.32 18.95 -6.12
C SER A 157 17.10 18.46 -4.91
N VAL A 158 18.28 17.89 -5.15
CA VAL A 158 19.27 17.61 -4.11
C VAL A 158 20.49 18.47 -4.39
N SER A 159 20.82 19.37 -3.47
CA SER A 159 22.05 20.16 -3.53
C SER A 159 23.07 19.60 -2.54
N SER A 160 24.33 19.46 -2.97
CA SER A 160 25.47 19.13 -2.11
C SER A 160 26.45 20.30 -2.15
N ASN A 161 26.95 20.76 -1.00
CA ASN A 161 28.04 21.73 -0.88
C ASN A 161 27.92 23.07 -1.66
N ASN A 162 26.83 23.82 -1.50
CA ASN A 162 26.71 25.23 -1.96
C ASN A 162 27.03 25.50 -3.46
N SER A 163 27.31 24.47 -4.25
CA SER A 163 27.49 24.55 -5.69
C SER A 163 26.12 24.43 -6.34
N HIS A 164 25.89 25.22 -7.38
CA HIS A 164 24.67 25.18 -8.17
C HIS A 164 24.52 23.88 -9.01
N SER A 165 25.38 22.87 -8.77
CA SER A 165 25.43 21.57 -9.46
C SER A 165 24.67 20.49 -8.68
N GLY A 166 23.46 20.81 -8.21
CA GLY A 166 22.55 19.85 -7.60
C GLY A 166 21.71 19.15 -8.66
N PHE A 167 21.34 17.89 -8.43
CA PHE A 167 20.37 17.19 -9.28
C PHE A 167 18.98 17.82 -9.09
N ARG A 168 18.24 18.06 -10.17
CA ARG A 168 16.84 18.51 -10.13
C ARG A 168 15.99 17.59 -10.99
N THR A 169 14.89 17.08 -10.46
CA THR A 169 13.94 16.28 -11.22
C THR A 169 13.24 17.14 -12.28
N PRO A 170 12.73 16.54 -13.37
CA PRO A 170 11.78 17.21 -14.25
C PRO A 170 10.58 17.73 -13.44
N THR A 171 10.04 18.89 -13.82
CA THR A 171 8.79 19.39 -13.25
C THR A 171 7.63 18.45 -13.63
N ILE A 172 6.96 17.89 -12.63
CA ILE A 172 5.65 17.25 -12.82
C ILE A 172 4.62 18.37 -12.90
N LYS A 173 3.99 18.51 -14.07
CA LYS A 173 2.94 19.50 -14.29
C LYS A 173 1.67 19.10 -13.54
N ARG A 174 0.92 20.12 -13.09
CA ARG A 174 -0.37 19.97 -12.39
C ARG A 174 -1.33 19.01 -13.10
N SER A 175 -1.36 19.06 -14.43
CA SER A 175 -2.19 18.18 -15.27
C SER A 175 -1.92 16.69 -15.09
N SER A 176 -0.76 16.33 -14.53
CA SER A 176 -0.36 14.94 -14.26
C SER A 176 -0.46 14.56 -12.78
N PHE A 177 -0.90 15.45 -11.87
CA PHE A 177 -0.97 15.12 -10.44
C PHE A 177 -1.90 13.94 -10.15
N ASP A 178 -3.01 13.83 -10.87
CA ASP A 178 -3.97 12.73 -10.72
C ASP A 178 -3.36 11.36 -11.00
N GLU A 179 -2.32 11.28 -11.85
CA GLU A 179 -1.60 10.03 -12.11
C GLU A 179 -0.89 9.50 -10.86
N TYR A 180 -0.60 10.34 -9.87
CA TYR A 180 0.10 9.96 -8.64
C TYR A 180 -0.85 9.78 -7.44
N ILE A 181 -2.16 10.02 -7.64
CA ILE A 181 -3.16 9.95 -6.58
C ILE A 181 -3.87 8.59 -6.67
N LEU A 182 -3.91 7.89 -5.54
CA LEU A 182 -4.67 6.64 -5.42
C LEU A 182 -6.17 6.91 -5.60
N ASP A 183 -6.77 6.30 -6.65
CA ASP A 183 -8.22 6.32 -6.88
C ASP A 183 -9.02 5.69 -5.73
N SER A 184 -8.43 4.69 -5.08
CA SER A 184 -9.07 3.93 -4.02
C SER A 184 -8.04 3.35 -3.06
N ASN A 185 -8.35 3.37 -1.76
CA ASN A 185 -7.59 2.65 -0.76
C ASN A 185 -8.00 1.16 -0.67
N LYS A 186 -9.02 0.71 -1.42
CA LYS A 186 -9.46 -0.69 -1.39
C LYS A 186 -8.51 -1.56 -2.17
N LEU A 187 -8.14 -2.70 -1.58
CA LEU A 187 -7.32 -3.72 -2.21
C LEU A 187 -8.15 -4.93 -2.58
N ASP A 188 -7.60 -5.78 -3.43
CA ASP A 188 -8.22 -7.05 -3.75
C ASP A 188 -8.40 -7.90 -2.47
N PRO A 189 -9.59 -8.49 -2.31
CA PRO A 189 -9.92 -9.27 -1.13
C PRO A 189 -9.12 -10.58 -1.13
N GLU A 190 -8.76 -11.02 0.06
CA GLU A 190 -8.15 -12.33 0.27
C GLU A 190 -9.24 -13.36 0.56
N ILE A 191 -9.19 -14.51 -0.11
CA ILE A 191 -10.19 -15.56 0.03
C ILE A 191 -9.53 -16.78 0.69
N ASN A 192 -10.08 -17.23 1.81
CA ASN A 192 -9.76 -18.50 2.43
C ASN A 192 -10.94 -19.46 2.29
N ASP A 193 -10.79 -20.47 1.43
CA ASP A 193 -11.84 -21.45 1.09
C ASP A 193 -12.11 -22.51 2.17
N ALA A 194 -11.37 -22.49 3.28
CA ALA A 194 -11.50 -23.45 4.37
C ALA A 194 -11.30 -22.79 5.74
N ALA A 195 -11.68 -21.53 5.89
CA ALA A 195 -11.57 -20.80 7.15
C ALA A 195 -12.47 -21.41 8.23
N ILE A 196 -11.93 -21.55 9.44
CA ILE A 196 -12.70 -21.94 10.63
C ILE A 196 -12.94 -20.70 11.49
N VAL A 197 -14.20 -20.34 11.67
CA VAL A 197 -14.61 -19.18 12.49
C VAL A 197 -15.41 -19.70 13.68
N ILE A 198 -14.93 -19.45 14.90
CA ILE A 198 -15.64 -19.77 16.14
C ILE A 198 -16.69 -18.67 16.36
N ILE A 199 -17.94 -19.05 16.58
CA ILE A 199 -19.04 -18.09 16.76
C ILE A 199 -19.13 -17.69 18.23
N ASP A 200 -18.92 -16.40 18.49
CA ASP A 200 -19.03 -15.82 19.84
C ASP A 200 -20.47 -15.40 20.14
N SER A 201 -21.18 -14.88 19.14
CA SER A 201 -22.58 -14.48 19.26
C SER A 201 -23.30 -14.59 17.92
N PRO A 202 -24.25 -15.53 17.75
CA PRO A 202 -25.07 -15.62 16.56
C PRO A 202 -26.02 -14.41 16.47
N VAL A 203 -26.29 -13.94 15.26
CA VAL A 203 -27.30 -12.90 15.01
C VAL A 203 -28.55 -13.57 14.45
N ILE A 204 -29.63 -13.53 15.24
CA ILE A 204 -30.95 -14.13 14.91
C ILE A 204 -31.98 -13.00 14.62
N SER A 205 -31.53 -11.76 14.45
CA SER A 205 -32.40 -10.60 14.23
C SER A 205 -32.56 -10.29 12.73
N ASP A 206 -33.73 -9.78 12.34
CA ASP A 206 -33.97 -9.20 11.00
C ASP A 206 -33.27 -7.86 10.76
N LYS A 207 -32.60 -7.33 11.79
CA LYS A 207 -31.74 -6.15 11.68
C LYS A 207 -30.38 -6.54 11.11
N ASN A 208 -29.75 -5.60 10.40
CA ASN A 208 -28.47 -5.77 9.72
C ASN A 208 -27.26 -5.79 10.69
N TYR A 209 -27.30 -6.63 11.73
CA TYR A 209 -26.20 -6.78 12.68
C TYR A 209 -25.14 -7.73 12.15
N LYS A 210 -23.86 -7.35 12.31
CA LYS A 210 -22.73 -8.21 12.01
C LYS A 210 -22.64 -9.36 13.03
N TRP A 211 -22.33 -10.55 12.54
CA TRP A 211 -21.94 -11.70 13.35
C TRP A 211 -20.60 -11.42 14.03
N ARG A 212 -20.41 -11.96 15.24
CA ARG A 212 -19.13 -11.90 15.96
C ARG A 212 -18.57 -13.29 16.14
N GLY A 213 -17.29 -13.42 15.90
CA GLY A 213 -16.57 -14.68 16.07
C GLY A 213 -15.07 -14.47 16.13
N THR A 214 -14.34 -15.56 16.31
CA THR A 214 -12.89 -15.58 16.38
C THR A 214 -12.32 -16.37 15.20
N TYR A 215 -11.42 -15.74 14.44
CA TYR A 215 -10.69 -16.34 13.31
C TYR A 215 -9.19 -16.22 13.55
N ASN A 216 -8.46 -17.34 13.47
CA ASN A 216 -7.03 -17.40 13.79
C ASN A 216 -6.64 -16.76 15.14
N GLY A 217 -7.50 -16.90 16.15
CA GLY A 217 -7.29 -16.31 17.48
C GLY A 217 -7.61 -14.82 17.59
N VAL A 218 -8.02 -14.16 16.49
CA VAL A 218 -8.36 -12.74 16.46
C VAL A 218 -9.89 -12.58 16.40
N PRO A 219 -10.50 -11.75 17.26
CA PRO A 219 -11.93 -11.47 17.18
C PRO A 219 -12.25 -10.65 15.92
N ILE A 220 -13.26 -11.09 15.17
CA ILE A 220 -13.72 -10.48 13.93
C ILE A 220 -15.23 -10.22 13.98
N SER A 221 -15.65 -9.16 13.26
CA SER A 221 -17.05 -8.92 12.93
C SER A 221 -17.26 -9.18 11.45
N PHE A 222 -18.27 -9.96 11.08
CA PHE A 222 -18.48 -10.40 9.71
C PHE A 222 -19.96 -10.49 9.33
N ASN A 223 -20.24 -10.53 8.03
CA ASN A 223 -21.57 -10.84 7.51
C ASN A 223 -21.57 -12.21 6.84
N ILE A 224 -22.69 -12.94 6.95
CA ILE A 224 -22.91 -14.17 6.21
C ILE A 224 -23.75 -13.84 4.97
N GLN A 225 -23.27 -14.22 3.79
CA GLN A 225 -23.95 -14.04 2.51
C GLN A 225 -24.63 -15.34 2.03
N ASP A 226 -24.38 -16.46 2.70
CA ASP A 226 -25.03 -17.75 2.45
C ASP A 226 -26.52 -17.68 2.84
N SER A 227 -27.37 -17.38 1.87
CA SER A 227 -28.81 -17.19 2.08
C SER A 227 -29.51 -18.47 2.55
N GLU A 228 -29.11 -19.63 2.05
CA GLU A 228 -29.70 -20.92 2.44
C GLU A 228 -29.35 -21.25 3.90
N PHE A 229 -28.10 -21.01 4.27
CA PHE A 229 -27.65 -21.13 5.66
C PHE A 229 -28.45 -20.20 6.58
N LEU A 230 -28.58 -18.92 6.24
CA LEU A 230 -29.32 -17.95 7.05
C LEU A 230 -30.80 -18.33 7.22
N VAL A 231 -31.46 -18.86 6.20
CA VAL A 231 -32.84 -19.36 6.30
C VAL A 231 -32.95 -20.48 7.34
N LYS A 232 -32.00 -21.43 7.33
CA LYS A 232 -31.98 -22.53 8.31
C LYS A 232 -31.66 -22.07 9.73
N VAL A 233 -30.79 -21.08 9.90
CA VAL A 233 -30.54 -20.44 11.21
C VAL A 233 -31.82 -19.78 11.74
N ARG A 234 -32.51 -18.99 10.91
CA ARG A 234 -33.76 -18.30 11.30
C ARG A 234 -34.90 -19.27 11.61
N ALA A 235 -34.98 -20.38 10.88
CA ALA A 235 -35.93 -21.44 11.14
C ALA A 235 -35.61 -22.26 12.41
N GLY A 236 -34.48 -22.01 13.07
CA GLY A 236 -34.03 -22.76 14.24
C GLY A 236 -33.54 -24.18 13.92
N ILE A 237 -33.28 -24.47 12.64
CA ILE A 237 -32.70 -25.76 12.21
C ILE A 237 -31.23 -25.81 12.64
N TYR A 238 -30.50 -24.72 12.41
CA TYR A 238 -29.13 -24.56 12.92
C TYR A 238 -29.17 -23.77 14.23
N VAL A 239 -29.05 -24.48 15.35
CA VAL A 239 -29.03 -23.87 16.69
C VAL A 239 -27.60 -23.68 17.17
N PHE A 240 -27.21 -22.43 17.36
CA PHE A 240 -25.87 -22.08 17.85
C PHE A 240 -25.79 -22.12 19.38
N LYS A 241 -24.73 -22.76 19.89
CA LYS A 241 -24.28 -22.69 21.28
C LYS A 241 -22.91 -22.01 21.33
N ALA A 242 -22.58 -21.41 22.47
CA ALA A 242 -21.27 -20.80 22.67
C ALA A 242 -20.15 -21.82 22.38
N GLY A 243 -19.15 -21.42 21.59
CA GLY A 243 -18.01 -22.27 21.22
C GLY A 243 -18.23 -23.15 19.99
N MET A 244 -19.38 -23.07 19.32
CA MET A 244 -19.54 -23.67 17.99
C MET A 244 -18.73 -22.92 16.95
N ALA A 245 -18.28 -23.62 15.91
CA ALA A 245 -17.54 -23.03 14.80
C ALA A 245 -18.19 -23.35 13.46
N ILE A 246 -17.89 -22.54 12.46
CA ILE A 246 -18.24 -22.80 11.07
C ILE A 246 -16.96 -22.96 10.25
N LYS A 247 -16.94 -23.95 9.37
CA LYS A 247 -15.96 -24.02 8.28
C LYS A 247 -16.59 -23.38 7.06
N CYS A 248 -15.91 -22.41 6.47
CA CYS A 248 -16.52 -21.54 5.47
C CYS A 248 -15.52 -21.00 4.44
N GLN A 249 -16.04 -20.46 3.35
CA GLN A 249 -15.31 -19.56 2.48
C GLN A 249 -15.36 -18.16 3.08
N LEU A 250 -14.25 -17.71 3.65
CA LEU A 250 -14.11 -16.40 4.27
C LEU A 250 -13.39 -15.47 3.31
N LYS A 251 -14.08 -14.41 2.92
CA LYS A 251 -13.54 -13.30 2.13
C LYS A 251 -13.17 -12.16 3.06
N CYS A 252 -11.88 -11.84 3.12
CA CYS A 252 -11.32 -10.71 3.86
C CYS A 252 -11.14 -9.54 2.89
N ASN A 253 -12.01 -8.54 2.99
CA ASN A 253 -11.84 -7.29 2.24
C ASN A 253 -10.73 -6.48 2.91
N ARG A 254 -9.78 -5.97 2.13
CA ARG A 254 -8.60 -5.27 2.64
C ARG A 254 -8.56 -3.84 2.12
N SER A 255 -7.95 -2.94 2.88
CA SER A 255 -7.72 -1.57 2.46
C SER A 255 -6.44 -1.01 3.06
N ILE A 256 -5.93 0.04 2.45
CA ILE A 256 -4.78 0.80 2.94
C ILE A 256 -5.28 1.87 3.93
N ASN A 257 -4.72 1.91 5.13
CA ASN A 257 -5.00 2.96 6.10
C ASN A 257 -4.23 4.27 5.78
N GLU A 258 -4.35 5.29 6.63
CA GLU A 258 -3.64 6.57 6.43
C GLU A 258 -2.11 6.44 6.48
N ASN A 259 -1.59 5.47 7.24
CA ASN A 259 -0.16 5.19 7.33
C ASN A 259 0.36 4.34 6.16
N GLY A 260 -0.53 3.80 5.33
CA GLY A 260 -0.16 2.86 4.29
C GLY A 260 -0.13 1.39 4.69
N ASP A 261 -0.56 1.06 5.90
CA ASP A 261 -0.65 -0.33 6.34
C ASP A 261 -1.90 -0.98 5.75
N ILE A 262 -1.76 -2.25 5.36
CA ILE A 262 -2.89 -3.07 4.94
C ILE A 262 -3.69 -3.46 6.18
N ILE A 263 -4.95 -3.07 6.21
CA ILE A 263 -5.90 -3.43 7.25
C ILE A 263 -7.05 -4.25 6.68
N ALA A 264 -7.60 -5.15 7.49
CA ALA A 264 -8.87 -5.80 7.18
C ALA A 264 -10.01 -4.79 7.37
N SER A 265 -10.75 -4.53 6.30
CA SER A 265 -11.87 -3.58 6.28
C SER A 265 -13.20 -4.24 6.61
N ASP A 266 -13.41 -5.48 6.14
CA ASP A 266 -14.61 -6.26 6.40
C ASP A 266 -14.37 -7.75 6.17
N TYR A 267 -15.16 -8.58 6.83
CA TYR A 267 -15.15 -10.03 6.64
C TYR A 267 -16.52 -10.48 6.13
N LEU A 268 -16.52 -11.28 5.07
CA LEU A 268 -17.71 -11.85 4.47
C LEU A 268 -17.58 -13.36 4.41
N VAL A 269 -18.51 -14.06 5.06
CA VAL A 269 -18.67 -15.51 4.90
C VAL A 269 -19.56 -15.73 3.69
N GLN A 270 -18.97 -16.19 2.59
CA GLN A 270 -19.69 -16.36 1.33
C GLN A 270 -20.51 -17.64 1.31
N GLU A 271 -19.91 -18.74 1.75
CA GLU A 271 -20.53 -20.06 1.85
C GLU A 271 -20.12 -20.71 3.17
N VAL A 272 -21.08 -21.36 3.85
CA VAL A 272 -20.78 -22.17 5.05
C VAL A 272 -20.80 -23.63 4.64
N TYR A 273 -19.71 -24.37 4.87
CA TYR A 273 -19.58 -25.77 4.46
C TYR A 273 -19.93 -26.75 5.57
N GLU A 274 -19.47 -26.47 6.80
CA GLU A 274 -19.65 -27.35 7.94
C GLU A 274 -19.99 -26.54 9.20
N LEU A 275 -20.89 -27.04 10.03
CA LEU A 275 -21.06 -26.60 11.41
C LEU A 275 -20.31 -27.58 12.32
N ILE A 276 -19.52 -27.04 13.24
CA ILE A 276 -18.66 -27.80 14.14
C ILE A 276 -19.12 -27.51 15.57
N SER A 277 -19.48 -28.57 16.30
CA SER A 277 -19.91 -28.50 17.70
C SER A 277 -19.12 -29.52 18.52
N GLY A 278 -17.94 -29.11 18.97
CA GLY A 278 -16.98 -30.02 19.62
C GLY A 278 -16.48 -31.06 18.60
N VAL A 279 -16.87 -32.32 18.78
CA VAL A 279 -16.48 -33.44 17.87
C VAL A 279 -17.52 -33.67 16.78
N ALA A 280 -18.75 -33.16 16.93
CA ALA A 280 -19.80 -33.33 15.94
C ALA A 280 -19.62 -32.34 14.77
N ILE A 281 -19.72 -32.85 13.54
CA ILE A 281 -19.65 -32.06 12.30
C ILE A 281 -20.94 -32.29 11.51
N GLU A 282 -21.62 -31.21 11.17
CA GLU A 282 -22.79 -31.22 10.29
C GLU A 282 -22.46 -30.54 8.95
N ILE A 283 -22.57 -31.27 7.85
CA ILE A 283 -22.30 -30.75 6.50
C ILE A 283 -23.53 -30.01 5.97
N THR A 284 -23.36 -28.76 5.56
CA THR A 284 -24.44 -27.94 4.99
C THR A 284 -24.75 -28.36 3.55
N SER A 285 -25.81 -27.76 2.98
CA SER A 285 -26.09 -27.90 1.55
C SER A 285 -24.95 -27.39 0.68
N ALA A 286 -24.30 -26.28 1.04
CA ALA A 286 -23.15 -25.75 0.30
C ALA A 286 -21.93 -26.68 0.40
N GLY A 287 -21.68 -27.28 1.58
CA GLY A 287 -20.65 -28.31 1.77
C GLY A 287 -20.86 -29.51 0.84
N LYS A 288 -22.09 -30.06 0.81
CA LYS A 288 -22.44 -31.17 -0.09
C LYS A 288 -22.24 -30.82 -1.57
N ARG A 289 -22.62 -29.61 -2.00
CA ARG A 289 -22.39 -29.12 -3.37
C ARG A 289 -20.90 -29.04 -3.70
N LYS A 290 -20.07 -28.58 -2.76
CA LYS A 290 -18.61 -28.48 -2.93
C LYS A 290 -17.94 -29.85 -3.06
N GLU A 291 -18.36 -30.83 -2.28
CA GLU A 291 -17.88 -32.21 -2.39
C GLU A 291 -18.26 -32.85 -3.73
N GLN A 292 -19.51 -32.68 -4.18
CA GLN A 292 -19.96 -33.18 -5.48
C GLN A 292 -19.17 -32.59 -6.64
N LYS A 293 -18.89 -31.28 -6.63
CA LYS A 293 -18.04 -30.64 -7.64
C LYS A 293 -16.62 -31.20 -7.63
N LYS A 294 -16.00 -31.35 -6.46
CA LYS A 294 -14.67 -31.98 -6.34
C LYS A 294 -14.64 -33.38 -6.94
N VAL A 295 -15.66 -34.19 -6.67
CA VAL A 295 -15.76 -35.54 -7.23
C VAL A 295 -15.91 -35.50 -8.75
N GLN A 296 -16.67 -34.55 -9.32
CA GLN A 296 -16.79 -34.38 -10.76
C GLN A 296 -15.49 -33.93 -11.42
N ASP A 297 -14.76 -32.98 -10.82
CA ASP A 297 -13.49 -32.48 -11.36
C ASP A 297 -12.37 -33.54 -11.32
N ILE A 298 -12.41 -34.45 -10.34
CA ILE A 298 -11.44 -35.55 -10.19
C ILE A 298 -11.85 -36.78 -11.03
N SER A 299 -13.14 -36.92 -11.34
CA SER A 299 -13.62 -38.02 -12.17
C SER A 299 -13.15 -37.81 -13.61
N PRO A 300 -12.52 -38.81 -14.25
CA PRO A 300 -12.21 -38.71 -15.67
C PRO A 300 -13.50 -38.47 -16.45
N ASN A 301 -13.52 -37.41 -17.26
CA ASN A 301 -14.60 -37.16 -18.21
C ASN A 301 -14.75 -38.37 -19.16
N LEU A 302 -15.94 -38.59 -19.71
CA LEU A 302 -16.22 -39.71 -20.63
C LEU A 302 -15.28 -39.71 -21.86
N PHE A 303 -14.59 -38.59 -22.13
CA PHE A 303 -13.63 -38.40 -23.23
C PHE A 303 -12.16 -38.59 -22.84
N THR A 304 -11.82 -38.76 -21.55
CA THR A 304 -10.41 -38.89 -21.11
C THR A 304 -9.72 -40.15 -21.63
N TYR A 305 -10.49 -41.14 -22.12
CA TYR A 305 -9.97 -42.39 -22.69
C TYR A 305 -9.94 -42.42 -24.22
N LEU A 306 -10.32 -41.32 -24.89
CA LEU A 306 -10.33 -41.25 -26.36
C LEU A 306 -9.04 -40.64 -26.94
N ASP A 307 -8.19 -40.02 -26.11
CA ASP A 307 -6.94 -39.39 -26.55
C ASP A 307 -5.71 -40.32 -26.49
N ASP A 308 -5.82 -41.52 -25.89
CA ASP A 308 -4.71 -42.48 -25.76
C ASP A 308 -4.56 -43.46 -26.95
N LYS A 309 -5.15 -43.14 -28.11
CA LYS A 309 -4.94 -43.89 -29.36
C LYS A 309 -4.55 -42.97 -30.51
N GLN A 310 -3.30 -42.51 -30.51
CA GLN A 310 -2.57 -42.10 -31.72
C GLN A 310 -1.19 -42.75 -31.77
#